data_AF-A0A537MSI7-F1
#
_entry.id   AF-A0A537MSI7-F1
#
_cell.length_a   1.000
_cell.length_b   1.000
_cell.length_c   1.000
_cell.angle_alpha   90.00
_cell.angle_beta   90.00
_cell.angle_gamma   90.00
#
_symmetry.space_group_name_H-M   'P 1'
#
loop_
_entity.id
_entity.type
_entity.pdbx_description
1 polymer ?
#
loop_
_entity_poly.entity_id
_entity_poly.type
_entity_poly.pdbx_seq_one_letter_code
_entity_poly.pdbx_strand_id
1 'polypeptide(L)'
;MLQWYRAGKPTGGRYEGECHAGTMDGRGIATFASGNRYEGEWRKGERTGRGRFTWTNGNRFEGEWRDGKRNGRGIYTFANGDHFEGEYRNDQANGLGTYTKADGTVYAGAWTNGCFQRDNRWAVIGVTAKECGFQ
;
A
#
# COMPACT_ATOMS: atom_id res chain seq x y z
N MET A 1 -17.23 9.43 -14.56
CA MET A 1 -16.06 10.17 -14.08
C MET A 1 -16.49 11.02 -12.90
N LEU A 2 -15.82 10.90 -11.76
CA LEU A 2 -16.04 11.76 -10.60
C LEU A 2 -14.83 12.71 -10.45
N GLN A 3 -15.09 13.93 -10.00
CA GLN A 3 -14.07 14.90 -9.63
C GLN A 3 -14.35 15.37 -8.21
N TRP A 4 -13.31 15.52 -7.40
CA TRP A 4 -13.47 16.04 -6.04
C TRP A 4 -13.38 17.56 -6.04
N TYR A 5 -14.19 18.20 -5.20
CA TYR A 5 -14.24 19.65 -5.04
C TYR A 5 -14.00 20.04 -3.58
N ARG A 6 -13.35 21.19 -3.35
CA ARG A 6 -13.23 21.85 -2.04
C ARG A 6 -13.56 23.31 -2.23
N ALA A 7 -14.54 23.83 -1.48
CA ALA A 7 -15.06 25.18 -1.62
C ALA A 7 -15.43 25.55 -3.08
N GLY A 8 -16.08 24.63 -3.80
CA GLY A 8 -16.53 24.85 -5.18
C GLY A 8 -15.43 24.77 -6.24
N LYS A 9 -14.16 24.51 -5.88
CA LYS A 9 -13.06 24.33 -6.84
C LYS A 9 -12.60 22.87 -6.91
N PRO A 10 -12.28 22.33 -8.10
CA PRO A 10 -11.69 21.00 -8.23
C PRO A 10 -10.42 20.90 -7.37
N THR A 11 -10.29 19.84 -6.57
CA THR A 11 -9.08 19.62 -5.75
C THR A 11 -7.92 19.01 -6.55
N GLY A 12 -8.12 18.78 -7.85
CA GLY A 12 -7.12 18.17 -8.74
C GLY A 12 -7.17 16.65 -8.78
N GLY A 13 -7.88 16.00 -7.85
CA GLY A 13 -8.09 14.56 -7.95
C GLY A 13 -9.25 14.20 -8.91
N ARG A 14 -9.13 13.04 -9.56
CA ARG A 14 -10.12 12.47 -10.48
C ARG A 14 -10.32 10.99 -10.21
N TYR A 15 -11.55 10.52 -10.42
CA TYR A 15 -11.89 9.10 -10.44
C TYR A 15 -12.57 8.70 -11.73
N GLU A 16 -12.18 7.53 -12.25
CA GLU A 16 -12.71 6.91 -13.45
C GLU A 16 -13.02 5.45 -13.17
N GLY A 17 -14.30 5.10 -13.16
CA GLY A 17 -14.73 3.74 -12.87
C GLY A 17 -16.22 3.67 -12.57
N GLU A 18 -16.60 2.51 -12.07
CA GLU A 18 -17.96 2.20 -11.65
C GLU A 18 -18.38 3.07 -10.47
N CYS A 19 -19.64 3.50 -10.48
CA CYS A 19 -20.21 4.34 -9.44
C CYS A 19 -21.61 3.82 -9.09
N HIS A 20 -21.92 3.79 -7.80
CA HIS A 20 -23.26 3.49 -7.32
C HIS A 20 -23.72 4.59 -6.36
N ALA A 21 -24.93 5.13 -6.56
CA ALA A 21 -25.48 6.20 -5.74
C ALA A 21 -24.53 7.41 -5.50
N GLY A 22 -23.74 7.78 -6.51
CA GLY A 22 -22.80 8.91 -6.44
C GLY A 22 -21.51 8.64 -5.66
N THR A 23 -21.25 7.39 -5.25
CA THR A 23 -19.99 6.98 -4.62
C THR A 23 -19.22 5.98 -5.49
N MET A 24 -17.90 5.89 -5.27
CA MET A 24 -17.03 4.92 -5.95
C MET A 24 -17.37 3.51 -5.44
N ASP A 25 -17.84 2.65 -6.34
CA ASP A 25 -18.28 1.30 -6.01
C ASP A 25 -18.12 0.41 -7.24
N GLY A 26 -17.38 -0.69 -7.12
CA GLY A 26 -16.90 -1.50 -8.24
C GLY A 26 -15.44 -1.18 -8.62
N ARG A 27 -15.02 -1.44 -9.86
CA ARG A 27 -13.64 -1.21 -10.28
C ARG A 27 -13.43 0.21 -10.78
N GLY A 28 -12.27 0.79 -10.45
CA GLY A 28 -11.90 2.09 -10.98
C GLY A 28 -10.51 2.57 -10.60
N ILE A 29 -10.17 3.71 -11.19
CA ILE A 29 -8.91 4.39 -11.07
C ILE A 29 -9.14 5.74 -10.38
N ALA A 30 -8.48 5.96 -9.25
CA ALA A 30 -8.36 7.28 -8.63
C ALA A 30 -6.97 7.84 -8.87
N THR A 31 -6.91 9.05 -9.42
CA THR A 31 -5.72 9.91 -9.38
C THR A 31 -5.96 10.95 -8.29
N PHE A 32 -5.14 10.94 -7.24
CA PHE A 32 -5.25 11.87 -6.13
C PHE A 32 -4.61 13.21 -6.48
N ALA A 33 -4.98 14.27 -5.75
CA ALA A 33 -4.41 15.61 -5.91
C ALA A 33 -2.87 15.64 -5.74
N SER A 34 -2.32 14.70 -4.98
CA SER A 34 -0.87 14.52 -4.82
C SER A 34 -0.17 13.92 -6.05
N GLY A 35 -0.93 13.50 -7.07
CA GLY A 35 -0.44 12.72 -8.21
C GLY A 35 -0.35 11.21 -7.95
N ASN A 36 -0.58 10.76 -6.70
CA ASN A 36 -0.67 9.33 -6.41
C ASN A 36 -1.82 8.70 -7.19
N ARG A 37 -1.72 7.40 -7.48
CA ARG A 37 -2.74 6.68 -8.24
C ARG A 37 -3.11 5.39 -7.54
N TYR A 38 -4.41 5.11 -7.45
CA TYR A 38 -4.93 3.79 -7.11
C TYR A 38 -5.74 3.23 -8.26
N GLU A 39 -5.57 1.95 -8.55
CA GLU A 39 -6.32 1.20 -9.54
C GLU A 39 -6.74 -0.12 -8.92
N GLY A 40 -8.05 -0.33 -8.76
CA GLY A 40 -8.55 -1.51 -8.06
C GLY A 40 -10.02 -1.44 -7.73
N GLU A 41 -10.41 -2.24 -6.76
CA GLU A 41 -11.79 -2.35 -6.30
C GLU A 41 -12.11 -1.29 -5.24
N TRP A 42 -13.33 -0.76 -5.33
CA TRP A 42 -13.88 0.25 -4.45
C TRP A 42 -15.20 -0.23 -3.89
N ARG A 43 -15.50 0.15 -2.64
CA ARG A 43 -16.81 -0.04 -2.03
C ARG A 43 -17.11 1.14 -1.16
N LYS A 44 -18.26 1.78 -1.40
CA LYS A 44 -18.68 2.98 -0.64
C LYS A 44 -17.61 4.08 -0.53
N GLY A 45 -16.79 4.27 -1.57
CA GLY A 45 -15.75 5.29 -1.58
C GLY A 45 -14.41 4.86 -0.98
N GLU A 46 -14.30 3.64 -0.46
CA GLU A 46 -13.06 3.12 0.12
C GLU A 46 -12.43 2.03 -0.75
N ARG A 47 -11.09 1.99 -0.74
CA ARG A 47 -10.31 0.93 -1.41
C ARG A 47 -10.58 -0.40 -0.73
N THR A 48 -10.89 -1.43 -1.51
CA THR A 48 -11.18 -2.78 -1.02
C THR A 48 -10.67 -3.82 -2.02
N GLY A 49 -10.84 -5.11 -1.74
CA GLY A 49 -10.50 -6.19 -2.65
C GLY A 49 -9.06 -6.13 -3.13
N ARG A 50 -8.81 -6.39 -4.41
CA ARG A 50 -7.46 -6.26 -4.99
C ARG A 50 -7.26 -4.90 -5.64
N GLY A 51 -6.05 -4.37 -5.49
CA GLY A 51 -5.68 -3.12 -6.15
C GLY A 51 -4.20 -2.81 -6.11
N ARG A 52 -3.81 -1.88 -6.98
CA ARG A 52 -2.48 -1.33 -7.12
C ARG A 52 -2.49 0.13 -6.71
N PHE A 53 -1.61 0.50 -5.79
CA PHE A 53 -1.33 1.89 -5.46
C PHE A 53 0.07 2.26 -5.94
N THR A 54 0.18 3.33 -6.72
CA THR A 54 1.46 3.88 -7.18
C THR A 54 1.62 5.26 -6.56
N TRP A 55 2.71 5.44 -5.84
CA TRP A 55 3.10 6.73 -5.28
C TRP A 55 3.95 7.50 -6.28
N THR A 56 3.87 8.84 -6.23
CA THR A 56 4.68 9.70 -7.11
C THR A 56 6.18 9.60 -6.86
N ASN A 57 6.60 9.12 -5.69
CA ASN A 57 8.00 8.84 -5.38
C ASN A 57 8.53 7.56 -6.04
N GLY A 58 7.71 6.84 -6.83
CA GLY A 58 8.10 5.61 -7.52
C GLY A 58 7.79 4.33 -6.74
N ASN A 59 7.42 4.42 -5.46
CA ASN A 59 6.97 3.25 -4.71
C ASN A 59 5.66 2.71 -5.29
N ARG A 60 5.42 1.41 -5.10
CA ARG A 60 4.21 0.74 -5.58
C ARG A 60 3.80 -0.38 -4.64
N PHE A 61 2.51 -0.55 -4.44
CA PHE A 61 1.93 -1.66 -3.71
C PHE A 61 0.90 -2.35 -4.58
N GLU A 62 0.93 -3.67 -4.61
CA GLU A 62 -0.09 -4.50 -5.23
C GLU A 62 -0.56 -5.53 -4.24
N GLY A 63 -1.85 -5.62 -3.99
CA GLY A 63 -2.34 -6.64 -3.08
C GLY A 63 -3.76 -6.37 -2.63
N GLU A 64 -4.05 -6.94 -1.47
CA GLU A 64 -5.35 -6.89 -0.85
C GLU A 64 -5.53 -5.61 0.00
N TRP A 65 -6.73 -5.05 -0.10
CA TRP A 65 -7.17 -3.85 0.60
C TRP A 65 -8.44 -4.13 1.39
N ARG A 66 -8.54 -3.53 2.57
CA ARG A 66 -9.73 -3.55 3.42
C ARG A 66 -9.84 -2.23 4.14
N ASP A 67 -11.01 -1.60 4.05
CA ASP A 67 -11.33 -0.31 4.69
C ASP A 67 -10.25 0.75 4.42
N GLY A 68 -9.81 0.82 3.17
CA GLY A 68 -8.78 1.77 2.74
C GLY A 68 -7.34 1.40 3.11
N LYS A 69 -7.08 0.29 3.81
CA LYS A 69 -5.74 -0.11 4.26
C LYS A 69 -5.26 -1.37 3.58
N ARG A 70 -3.95 -1.55 3.45
CA ARG A 70 -3.35 -2.81 3.00
C ARG A 70 -3.65 -3.88 4.06
N ASN A 71 -4.27 -4.97 3.64
CA ASN A 71 -4.76 -6.01 4.54
C ASN A 71 -4.92 -7.33 3.78
N GLY A 72 -4.18 -8.37 4.17
CA GLY A 72 -4.02 -9.60 3.39
C GLY A 72 -2.65 -9.67 2.71
N ARG A 73 -2.53 -10.38 1.60
CA ARG A 73 -1.24 -10.52 0.89
C ARG A 73 -0.99 -9.37 -0.07
N GLY A 74 0.28 -9.00 -0.22
CA GLY A 74 0.69 -8.03 -1.21
C GLY A 74 2.19 -7.92 -1.41
N ILE A 75 2.56 -7.20 -2.46
CA ILE A 75 3.93 -6.87 -2.84
C ILE A 75 4.08 -5.36 -2.75
N TYR A 76 5.05 -4.90 -1.97
CA TYR A 76 5.49 -3.52 -1.95
C TYR A 76 6.84 -3.42 -2.65
N THR A 77 6.89 -2.70 -3.75
CA THR A 77 8.11 -2.36 -4.48
C THR A 77 8.54 -0.95 -4.11
N PHE A 78 9.75 -0.81 -3.62
CA PHE A 78 10.36 0.46 -3.29
C PHE A 78 11.03 1.05 -4.54
N ALA A 79 11.06 2.37 -4.64
CA ALA A 79 11.69 3.07 -5.76
C ALA A 79 13.19 2.79 -5.91
N ASN A 80 13.85 2.36 -4.82
CA ASN A 80 15.27 1.96 -4.82
C ASN A 80 15.51 0.55 -5.37
N GLY A 81 14.46 -0.19 -5.77
CA GLY A 81 14.55 -1.56 -6.29
C GLY A 81 14.33 -2.65 -5.24
N ASP A 82 14.27 -2.31 -3.95
CA ASP A 82 13.90 -3.29 -2.93
C ASP A 82 12.43 -3.73 -3.11
N HIS A 83 12.09 -4.91 -2.63
CA HIS A 83 10.70 -5.34 -2.55
C HIS A 83 10.41 -6.19 -1.32
N PHE A 84 9.19 -6.05 -0.80
CA PHE A 84 8.63 -6.93 0.22
C PHE A 84 7.42 -7.65 -0.34
N GLU A 85 7.40 -8.97 -0.27
CA GLU A 85 6.23 -9.80 -0.56
C GLU A 85 5.80 -10.50 0.72
N GLY A 86 4.55 -10.29 1.15
CA GLY A 86 4.07 -10.91 2.38
C GLY A 86 2.70 -10.45 2.84
N GLU A 87 2.41 -10.77 4.09
CA GLU A 87 1.16 -10.44 4.75
C GLU A 87 1.18 -9.03 5.35
N TYR A 88 0.05 -8.34 5.21
CA TYR A 88 -0.22 -7.03 5.77
C TYR A 88 -1.43 -7.07 6.69
N ARG A 89 -1.37 -6.31 7.78
CA ARG A 89 -2.50 -6.03 8.66
C ARG A 89 -2.51 -4.54 8.98
N ASN A 90 -3.60 -3.86 8.60
CA ASN A 90 -3.77 -2.42 8.86
C ASN A 90 -2.56 -1.57 8.42
N ASP A 91 -2.12 -1.74 7.17
CA ASP A 91 -0.96 -1.07 6.56
C ASP A 91 0.43 -1.50 7.05
N GLN A 92 0.55 -2.42 8.01
CA GLN A 92 1.83 -2.90 8.50
C GLN A 92 2.14 -4.30 7.98
N ALA A 93 3.40 -4.56 7.64
CA ALA A 93 3.85 -5.93 7.37
C ALA A 93 3.69 -6.76 8.66
N ASN A 94 2.87 -7.80 8.60
CA ASN A 94 2.45 -8.57 9.77
C ASN A 94 2.01 -9.97 9.33
N GLY A 95 2.77 -11.00 9.73
CA GLY A 95 2.63 -12.38 9.25
C GLY A 95 3.89 -12.86 8.51
N LEU A 96 3.74 -13.83 7.61
CA LEU A 96 4.87 -14.32 6.83
C LEU A 96 5.20 -13.38 5.66
N GLY A 97 6.48 -13.21 5.39
CA GLY A 97 6.94 -12.41 4.25
C GLY A 97 8.44 -12.49 3.98
N THR A 98 8.81 -12.01 2.81
CA THR A 98 10.17 -11.96 2.27
C THR A 98 10.49 -10.53 1.85
N TYR A 99 11.47 -9.91 2.48
CA TYR A 99 12.07 -8.66 2.04
C TYR A 99 13.37 -8.95 1.28
N THR A 100 13.43 -8.51 0.04
CA THR A 100 14.60 -8.64 -0.84
C THR A 100 15.10 -7.24 -1.18
N LYS A 101 16.35 -6.96 -0.82
CA LYS A 101 17.03 -5.72 -1.20
C LYS A 101 17.51 -5.78 -2.64
N ALA A 102 17.73 -4.61 -3.24
CA ALA A 102 18.28 -4.51 -4.60
C ALA A 102 19.66 -5.19 -4.76
N ASP A 103 20.43 -5.32 -3.68
CA ASP A 103 21.71 -6.04 -3.64
C ASP A 103 21.57 -7.57 -3.54
N GLY A 104 20.34 -8.09 -3.49
CA GLY A 104 20.03 -9.51 -3.35
C GLY A 104 19.98 -10.01 -1.90
N THR A 105 20.19 -9.16 -0.89
CA THR A 105 20.04 -9.55 0.52
C THR A 105 18.59 -9.87 0.83
N VAL A 106 18.34 -11.06 1.40
CA VAL A 106 17.00 -11.56 1.73
C VAL A 106 16.77 -11.66 3.24
N TYR A 107 15.59 -11.23 3.69
CA TYR A 107 15.05 -11.43 5.04
C TYR A 107 13.68 -12.10 4.92
N ALA A 108 13.63 -13.40 5.19
CA ALA A 108 12.43 -14.23 5.05
C ALA A 108 12.03 -14.84 6.39
N GLY A 109 10.76 -14.69 6.77
CA GLY A 109 10.20 -15.27 7.99
C GLY A 109 8.99 -14.50 8.50
N ALA A 110 8.79 -14.52 9.82
CA ALA A 110 7.71 -13.82 10.47
C ALA A 110 8.04 -12.33 10.69
N TRP A 111 7.08 -11.48 10.36
CA TRP A 111 7.11 -10.03 10.54
C TRP A 111 6.04 -9.63 11.54
N THR A 112 6.37 -8.72 12.46
CA THR A 112 5.42 -8.16 13.43
C THR A 112 5.47 -6.65 13.35
N ASN A 113 4.37 -6.02 12.93
CA ASN A 113 4.22 -4.57 12.84
C ASN A 113 5.36 -3.86 12.09
N GLY A 114 5.84 -4.46 11.00
CA GLY A 114 6.95 -3.93 10.20
C GLY A 114 8.34 -4.43 10.62
N CYS A 115 8.48 -5.15 11.74
CA CYS A 115 9.76 -5.59 12.27
C CYS A 115 10.04 -7.07 11.94
N PHE A 116 11.25 -7.36 11.47
CA PHE A 116 11.80 -8.71 11.33
C PHE A 116 13.07 -8.83 12.17
N GLN A 117 13.18 -9.93 12.91
CA GLN A 117 14.42 -10.31 13.59
C GLN A 117 14.57 -11.83 13.55
N ARG A 118 15.75 -12.30 13.16
CA ARG A 118 16.17 -13.70 13.27
C ARG A 118 17.66 -13.75 13.53
N ASP A 119 18.04 -14.38 14.64
CA ASP A 119 19.42 -14.39 15.12
C ASP A 119 19.96 -12.95 15.22
N ASN A 120 21.15 -12.69 14.67
CA ASN A 120 21.79 -11.37 14.64
C ASN A 120 21.38 -10.52 13.43
N ARG A 121 20.30 -10.86 12.72
CA ARG A 121 19.82 -10.14 11.53
C ARG A 121 18.46 -9.53 11.79
N TRP A 122 18.31 -8.25 11.45
CA TRP A 122 17.04 -7.54 11.52
C TRP A 122 16.80 -6.71 10.25
N ALA A 123 15.53 -6.41 9.99
CA ALA A 123 15.08 -5.53 8.92
C ALA A 123 13.74 -4.86 9.31
N VAL A 124 13.41 -3.77 8.63
CA VAL A 124 12.18 -3.01 8.87
C VAL A 124 11.45 -2.70 7.57
N ILE A 125 10.12 -2.70 7.60
CA ILE A 125 9.23 -2.33 6.48
C ILE A 125 8.22 -1.31 6.98
N GLY A 126 8.35 -0.07 6.49
CA GLY A 126 7.43 1.02 6.81
C GLY A 126 7.54 1.57 8.24
N VAL A 127 8.57 1.17 8.98
CA VAL A 127 8.90 1.62 10.34
C VAL A 127 10.41 1.84 10.46
N THR A 128 10.86 2.40 11.58
CA THR A 128 12.27 2.63 11.91
C THR A 128 12.83 1.53 12.81
N ALA A 129 14.15 1.37 12.82
CA ALA A 129 14.83 0.46 13.74
C ALA A 129 14.49 0.74 15.22
N LYS A 130 14.36 2.03 15.58
CA LYS A 130 13.95 2.49 16.92
C LYS A 130 12.56 2.01 17.30
N GLU A 131 11.59 2.07 16.37
CA GLU A 131 10.22 1.56 16.62
C GLU A 131 10.19 0.05 16.85
N CYS A 132 11.17 -0.68 16.30
CA CYS A 132 11.35 -2.11 16.53
C CYS A 132 12.24 -2.46 17.74
N GLY A 133 12.77 -1.46 18.45
CA GLY A 133 13.68 -1.68 19.58
C GLY A 133 15.05 -2.24 19.18
N PHE A 134 15.44 -2.11 17.91
CA PHE A 134 16.77 -2.51 17.44
C PHE A 134 17.79 -1.42 17.76
N GLN A 135 18.99 -1.83 18.17
CA GLN A 135 20.12 -0.96 18.52
C GLN A 135 21.09 -0.83 17.35
#